data_AF-A0AAR2LG76-F1
#
_entry.id   AF-A0AAR2LG76-F1
#
_cell.length_a   1.000
_cell.length_b   1.000
_cell.length_c   1.000
_cell.angle_alpha   90.00
_cell.angle_beta   90.00
_cell.angle_gamma   90.00
#
_symmetry.space_group_name_H-M   'P 1'
#
loop_
_entity.id
_entity.type
_entity.pdbx_description
1 polymer ?
#
loop_
_entity_poly.entity_id
_entity_poly.type
_entity_poly.pdbx_seq_one_letter_code
_entity_poly.pdbx_strand_id
1 'polypeptide(L)'
;ILFPDILDHFYLPKKLPNPVKASKSHRELHRELLITHKRLEEKPELQRVLEQRNRAQALRQELEEEEERKKRSPLEQELLRRQQRLERLEREMEEERERLKRAPEFIRVKESLKRTAVVNAVEKEL
;
A
#
# COMPACT_ATOMS: atom_id res chain seq x y z
N ILE A 1 -50.44 -54.88 23.92
CA ILE A 1 -49.27 -54.37 23.18
C ILE A 1 -49.41 -52.85 23.16
N LEU A 2 -48.63 -52.14 23.98
CA LEU A 2 -48.61 -50.68 24.00
C LEU A 2 -47.73 -50.23 22.83
N PHE A 3 -48.29 -49.44 21.92
CA PHE A 3 -47.60 -48.93 20.74
C PHE A 3 -46.38 -48.10 21.16
N PRO A 4 -45.14 -48.52 20.82
CA PRO A 4 -43.91 -47.82 21.23
C PRO A 4 -43.82 -46.40 20.65
N ASP A 5 -44.38 -46.19 19.47
CA ASP A 5 -44.27 -44.94 18.71
C ASP A 5 -45.03 -43.77 19.35
N ILE A 6 -46.00 -44.06 20.22
CA ILE A 6 -46.77 -43.02 20.93
C ILE A 6 -45.94 -42.47 22.10
N LEU A 7 -45.11 -43.30 22.75
CA LEU A 7 -44.28 -42.84 23.87
C LEU A 7 -43.28 -41.77 23.42
N ASP A 8 -42.63 -41.94 22.26
CA ASP A 8 -41.52 -41.06 21.85
C ASP A 8 -41.96 -39.58 21.66
N HIS A 9 -43.24 -39.35 21.33
CA HIS A 9 -43.83 -38.01 21.22
C HIS A 9 -44.21 -37.35 22.56
N PHE A 10 -44.31 -38.14 23.64
CA PHE A 10 -44.67 -37.65 24.98
C PHE A 10 -43.46 -37.51 25.91
N TYR A 11 -42.37 -38.26 25.70
CA TYR A 11 -41.19 -38.23 26.58
C TYR A 11 -40.03 -37.34 26.09
N LEU A 12 -40.06 -36.80 24.86
CA LEU A 12 -39.08 -35.81 24.42
C LEU A 12 -39.47 -34.39 24.89
N PRO A 13 -38.56 -33.63 25.53
CA PRO A 13 -38.82 -32.25 25.88
C PRO A 13 -38.99 -31.42 24.59
N LYS A 14 -40.23 -31.03 24.30
CA LYS A 14 -40.54 -30.08 23.23
C LYS A 14 -39.86 -28.76 23.56
N LYS A 15 -38.90 -28.34 22.73
CA LYS A 15 -38.23 -27.04 22.89
C LYS A 15 -39.32 -25.96 22.92
N LEU A 16 -39.44 -25.25 24.03
CA LEU A 16 -40.41 -24.18 24.17
C LEU A 16 -40.16 -23.15 23.06
N PRO A 17 -41.21 -22.69 22.37
CA PRO A 17 -41.06 -21.70 21.30
C PRO A 17 -40.45 -20.44 21.91
N ASN A 18 -39.31 -20.02 21.35
CA ASN A 18 -38.62 -18.83 21.84
C ASN A 18 -39.57 -17.62 21.74
N PRO A 19 -39.94 -16.95 22.85
CA PRO A 19 -40.94 -15.89 22.85
C PRO A 19 -40.56 -14.73 21.91
N VAL A 20 -39.26 -14.48 21.74
CA VAL A 20 -38.67 -13.50 20.82
C VAL A 20 -38.94 -13.88 19.35
N LYS A 21 -38.91 -15.17 19.02
CA LYS A 21 -39.16 -15.69 17.66
C LYS A 21 -40.64 -16.03 17.41
N ALA A 22 -41.42 -16.22 18.47
CA ALA A 22 -42.86 -16.43 18.40
C ALA A 22 -43.62 -15.11 18.17
N SER A 23 -43.15 -14.00 18.76
CA SER A 23 -43.71 -12.67 18.50
C SER A 23 -43.36 -12.17 17.10
N LYS A 24 -44.39 -11.99 16.27
CA LYS A 24 -44.26 -11.42 14.92
C LYS A 24 -43.70 -10.00 14.97
N SER A 25 -44.23 -9.16 15.86
CA SER A 25 -43.79 -7.76 16.04
C SER A 25 -42.31 -7.66 16.39
N HIS A 26 -41.82 -8.51 17.30
CA HIS A 26 -40.41 -8.46 17.70
C HIS A 26 -39.48 -8.84 16.53
N ARG A 27 -39.89 -9.82 15.71
CA ARG A 27 -39.15 -10.22 14.51
C ARG A 27 -39.14 -9.13 13.43
N GLU A 28 -40.26 -8.44 13.26
CA GLU A 28 -40.39 -7.33 12.30
C GLU A 28 -39.49 -6.17 12.71
N LEU A 29 -39.53 -5.77 13.99
CA LEU A 29 -38.61 -4.76 14.52
C LEU A 29 -37.14 -5.14 14.33
N HIS A 30 -36.76 -6.39 14.62
CA HIS A 30 -35.38 -6.85 14.41
C HIS A 30 -34.98 -6.78 12.93
N ARG A 31 -35.88 -7.15 12.01
CA ARG A 31 -35.63 -7.04 10.56
C ARG A 31 -35.47 -5.59 10.13
N GLU A 32 -36.34 -4.69 10.60
CA GLU A 32 -36.27 -3.27 10.30
C GLU A 32 -34.97 -2.66 10.81
N LEU A 33 -34.58 -2.94 12.06
CA LEU A 33 -33.32 -2.46 12.64
C LEU A 33 -32.10 -2.91 11.83
N LEU A 34 -32.09 -4.18 11.38
CA LEU A 34 -31.01 -4.68 10.50
C LEU A 34 -31.02 -4.00 9.14
N ILE A 35 -32.19 -3.74 8.55
CA ILE A 35 -32.31 -3.03 7.27
C ILE A 35 -31.85 -1.58 7.40
N THR A 36 -32.28 -0.88 8.46
CA THR A 36 -31.87 0.50 8.71
C THR A 36 -30.38 0.58 8.97
N HIS A 37 -29.84 -0.33 9.79
CA HIS A 37 -28.41 -0.37 10.08
C HIS A 37 -27.59 -0.66 8.81
N LYS A 38 -27.98 -1.65 8.00
CA LYS A 38 -27.35 -1.92 6.70
C LYS A 38 -27.41 -0.72 5.75
N ARG A 39 -28.55 -0.03 5.67
CA ARG A 39 -28.70 1.19 4.84
C ARG A 39 -27.90 2.39 5.38
N LEU A 40 -27.62 2.43 6.67
CA LEU A 40 -26.76 3.44 7.30
C LEU A 40 -25.27 3.10 7.14
N GLU A 41 -24.92 1.81 7.09
CA GLU A 41 -23.56 1.31 6.82
C GLU A 41 -23.19 1.33 5.33
N GLU A 42 -24.16 1.10 4.44
CA GLU A 42 -24.02 1.27 3.00
C GLU A 42 -23.90 2.76 2.69
N LYS A 43 -22.67 3.30 2.72
CA LYS A 43 -22.32 4.66 2.29
C LYS A 43 -22.61 4.86 0.79
N PRO A 44 -23.63 5.63 0.36
CA PRO A 44 -23.82 5.88 -1.08
C PRO A 44 -23.41 7.31 -1.46
N GLU A 45 -23.64 8.31 -0.59
CA GLU A 45 -23.45 9.73 -0.95
C GLU A 45 -22.22 10.33 -0.29
N LEU A 46 -22.07 10.23 1.03
CA LEU A 46 -20.93 10.83 1.73
C LEU A 46 -19.59 10.26 1.22
N GLN A 47 -19.52 8.96 0.95
CA GLN A 47 -18.30 8.35 0.40
C GLN A 47 -18.02 8.84 -1.02
N ARG A 48 -19.03 8.92 -1.89
CA ARG A 48 -18.84 9.44 -3.25
C ARG A 48 -18.38 10.90 -3.23
N VAL A 49 -18.96 11.72 -2.35
CA VAL A 49 -18.56 13.13 -2.17
C VAL A 49 -17.13 13.23 -1.65
N LEU A 50 -16.73 12.39 -0.68
CA LEU A 50 -15.34 12.36 -0.19
C LEU A 50 -14.37 11.89 -1.28
N GLU A 51 -14.69 10.84 -2.03
CA GLU A 51 -13.88 10.37 -3.14
C GLU A 51 -13.76 11.43 -4.24
N GLN A 52 -14.86 12.08 -4.60
CA GLN A 52 -14.88 13.18 -5.56
C GLN A 52 -14.04 14.36 -5.08
N ARG A 53 -14.15 14.74 -3.81
CA ARG A 53 -13.34 15.80 -3.20
C ARG A 53 -11.85 15.44 -3.22
N ASN A 54 -11.50 14.21 -2.85
CA ASN A 54 -10.12 13.75 -2.86
C ASN A 54 -9.53 13.78 -4.27
N ARG A 55 -10.28 13.30 -5.27
CA ARG A 55 -9.88 13.39 -6.69
C ARG A 55 -9.71 14.83 -7.15
N ALA A 56 -10.67 15.71 -6.82
CA ALA A 56 -10.59 17.12 -7.18
C ALA A 56 -9.40 17.83 -6.52
N GLN A 57 -9.08 17.48 -5.28
CA GLN A 57 -7.92 18.00 -4.57
C GLN A 57 -6.61 17.52 -5.19
N ALA A 58 -6.50 16.22 -5.51
CA ALA A 58 -5.33 15.66 -6.18
C ALA A 58 -5.08 16.34 -7.53
N LEU A 59 -6.13 16.52 -8.35
CA LEU A 59 -6.03 17.23 -9.62
C LEU A 59 -5.58 18.69 -9.46
N ARG A 60 -6.07 19.40 -8.43
CA ARG A 60 -5.62 20.77 -8.15
C ARG A 60 -4.14 20.81 -7.77
N GLN A 61 -3.68 19.87 -6.96
CA GLN A 61 -2.28 19.77 -6.58
C GLN A 61 -1.39 19.43 -7.78
N GLU A 62 -1.81 18.50 -8.64
CA GLU A 62 -1.08 18.17 -9.87
C GLU A 62 -0.97 19.37 -10.81
N LEU A 63 -2.05 20.14 -10.99
CA LEU A 63 -2.05 21.35 -11.81
C LEU A 63 -1.14 22.44 -11.21
N GLU A 64 -1.19 22.64 -9.90
CA GLU A 64 -0.32 23.60 -9.20
C GLU A 64 1.15 23.20 -9.31
N GLU A 65 1.48 21.93 -9.10
CA GLU A 65 2.84 21.40 -9.32
C GLU A 65 3.28 21.56 -10.78
N GLU A 66 2.41 21.32 -11.75
CA GLU A 66 2.73 21.49 -13.17
C GLU A 66 2.97 22.97 -13.51
N GLU A 67 2.16 23.88 -12.95
CA GLU A 67 2.36 25.31 -13.08
C GLU A 67 3.68 25.76 -12.43
N GLU A 68 3.99 25.28 -11.23
CA GLU A 68 5.25 25.55 -10.57
C GLU A 68 6.42 25.04 -11.41
N ARG A 69 6.33 23.81 -11.95
CA ARG A 69 7.33 23.26 -12.88
C ARG A 69 7.50 24.11 -14.12
N LYS A 70 6.42 24.66 -14.69
CA LYS A 70 6.47 25.61 -15.82
C LYS A 70 7.09 26.95 -15.42
N LYS A 71 6.87 27.40 -14.19
CA LYS A 71 7.44 28.64 -13.63
C LYS A 71 8.92 28.49 -13.21
N ARG A 72 9.47 27.27 -13.14
CA ARG A 72 10.88 27.04 -12.78
C ARG A 72 11.83 27.75 -13.75
N SER A 73 12.78 28.49 -13.19
CA SER A 73 13.81 29.21 -13.94
C SER A 73 14.66 28.25 -14.76
N PRO A 74 15.18 28.66 -15.94
CA PRO A 74 16.12 27.85 -16.73
C PRO A 74 17.29 27.29 -15.90
N LEU A 75 17.82 28.08 -14.96
CA LEU A 75 18.89 27.65 -14.04
C LEU A 75 18.44 26.52 -13.11
N GLU A 76 17.23 26.61 -12.56
CA GLU A 76 16.69 25.60 -11.65
C GLU A 76 16.47 24.26 -12.39
N GLN A 77 16.02 24.32 -13.64
CA GLN A 77 15.91 23.14 -14.49
C GLN A 77 17.29 22.50 -14.76
N GLU A 78 18.32 23.30 -14.98
CA GLU A 78 19.67 22.81 -15.19
C GLU A 78 20.27 22.19 -13.91
N LEU A 79 20.05 22.81 -12.75
CA LEU A 79 20.43 22.25 -11.45
C LEU A 79 19.77 20.90 -11.21
N LEU A 80 18.47 20.76 -11.50
CA LEU A 80 17.76 19.49 -11.38
C LEU A 80 18.36 18.42 -12.31
N ARG A 81 18.66 18.77 -13.57
CA ARG A 81 19.32 17.86 -14.52
C ARG A 81 20.72 17.46 -14.05
N ARG A 82 21.46 18.37 -13.42
CA ARG A 82 22.78 18.08 -12.84
C ARG A 82 22.65 17.13 -11.65
N GLN A 83 21.70 17.38 -10.75
CA GLN A 83 21.41 16.50 -9.61
C GLN A 83 21.07 15.08 -10.08
N GLN A 84 20.14 14.93 -11.04
CA GLN A 84 19.77 13.62 -11.58
C GLN A 84 20.95 12.87 -12.20
N ARG A 85 21.88 13.58 -12.87
CA ARG A 85 23.10 12.98 -13.41
C ARG A 85 24.02 12.48 -12.29
N LEU A 86 24.21 13.29 -11.25
CA LEU A 86 25.04 12.91 -10.10
C LEU A 86 24.44 11.70 -9.36
N GLU A 87 23.13 11.69 -9.10
CA GLU A 87 22.45 10.56 -8.46
C GLU A 87 22.60 9.25 -9.25
N ARG A 88 22.56 9.30 -10.59
CA ARG A 88 22.80 8.12 -11.43
C ARG A 88 24.23 7.63 -11.29
N LEU A 89 25.21 8.52 -11.38
CA LEU A 89 26.61 8.16 -11.22
C LEU A 89 26.89 7.60 -9.82
N GLU A 90 26.31 8.18 -8.77
CA GLU A 90 26.44 7.67 -7.40
C GLU A 90 25.86 6.26 -7.27
N ARG A 91 24.71 5.98 -7.88
CA ARG A 91 24.13 4.63 -7.92
C ARG A 91 25.02 3.65 -8.68
N GLU A 92 25.50 4.03 -9.85
CA GLU A 92 26.41 3.19 -10.67
C GLU A 92 27.71 2.89 -9.91
N MET A 93 28.28 3.89 -9.24
CA MET A 93 29.48 3.73 -8.40
C MET A 93 29.22 2.81 -7.20
N GLU A 94 28.06 2.91 -6.55
CA GLU A 94 27.70 2.02 -5.45
C GLU A 94 27.46 0.59 -5.95
N GLU A 95 26.80 0.42 -7.09
CA GLU A 95 26.64 -0.88 -7.74
C GLU A 95 27.98 -1.50 -8.13
N GLU A 96 28.92 -0.71 -8.65
CA GLU A 96 30.27 -1.17 -8.97
C GLU A 96 31.02 -1.56 -7.69
N ARG A 97 30.95 -0.74 -6.63
CA ARG A 97 31.53 -1.08 -5.33
C ARG A 97 30.97 -2.38 -4.77
N GLU A 98 29.66 -2.58 -4.86
CA GLU A 98 29.00 -3.82 -4.44
C GLU A 98 29.42 -5.01 -5.29
N ARG A 99 29.54 -4.84 -6.61
CA ARG A 99 30.07 -5.87 -7.53
C ARG A 99 31.50 -6.26 -7.17
N LEU A 100 32.35 -5.27 -6.86
CA LEU A 100 33.73 -5.51 -6.46
C LEU A 100 33.83 -6.20 -5.10
N LYS A 101 32.98 -5.85 -4.13
CA LYS A 101 32.90 -6.56 -2.84
C LYS A 101 32.51 -8.03 -3.03
N ARG A 102 31.63 -8.33 -3.99
CA ARG A 102 31.18 -9.69 -4.32
C ARG A 102 32.16 -10.46 -5.21
N ALA A 103 33.10 -9.78 -5.85
CA ALA A 103 34.07 -10.40 -6.74
C ALA A 103 35.14 -11.20 -5.95
N PRO A 104 35.72 -12.25 -6.56
CA PRO A 104 36.84 -12.98 -5.97
C PRO A 104 38.04 -12.08 -5.64
N GLU A 105 38.81 -12.45 -4.61
CA GLU A 105 39.89 -11.62 -4.07
C GLU A 105 40.97 -11.24 -5.10
N PHE A 106 41.34 -12.16 -6.00
CA PHE A 106 42.36 -11.87 -7.01
C PHE A 106 41.93 -10.75 -7.98
N ILE A 107 40.63 -10.60 -8.24
CA ILE A 107 40.09 -9.50 -9.06
C ILE A 107 40.22 -8.19 -8.27
N ARG A 108 39.83 -8.18 -6.99
CA ARG A 108 39.91 -7.02 -6.09
C ARG A 108 41.35 -6.51 -5.91
N VAL A 109 42.30 -7.42 -5.72
CA VAL A 109 43.73 -7.10 -5.55
C VAL A 109 44.31 -6.57 -6.87
N LYS A 110 44.00 -7.21 -8.00
CA LYS A 110 44.46 -6.75 -9.33
C LYS A 110 44.00 -5.33 -9.65
N GLU A 111 42.75 -5.00 -9.32
CA GLU A 111 42.24 -3.65 -9.53
C GLU A 111 42.87 -2.63 -8.57
N SER A 112 43.03 -2.98 -7.29
CA SER A 112 43.72 -2.14 -6.30
C SER A 112 45.14 -1.79 -6.74
N LEU A 113 45.89 -2.78 -7.26
CA LEU A 113 47.24 -2.58 -7.80
C LEU A 113 47.26 -1.67 -9.04
N LYS A 114 46.23 -1.73 -9.90
CA LYS A 114 46.10 -0.80 -11.03
C LYS A 114 45.89 0.64 -10.56
N ARG A 115 45.02 0.84 -9.57
CA ARG A 115 44.72 2.17 -9.02
C ARG A 115 45.96 2.81 -8.40
N THR A 116 46.71 2.06 -7.59
CA THR A 116 47.96 2.57 -7.00
C THR A 116 49.06 2.78 -8.05
N ALA A 117 49.15 1.95 -9.08
CA ALA A 117 50.10 2.15 -10.17
C ALA A 117 49.85 3.44 -10.96
N VAL A 118 48.59 3.79 -11.21
CA VAL A 118 48.24 5.06 -11.89
C VAL A 118 48.57 6.26 -11.01
N VAL A 119 48.27 6.22 -9.71
CA VAL A 119 48.62 7.30 -8.77
C VAL A 119 50.14 7.49 -8.71
N ASN A 120 50.90 6.41 -8.58
CA ASN A 120 52.36 6.45 -8.59
C ASN A 120 52.97 6.95 -9.91
N ALA A 121 52.28 6.76 -11.04
CA ALA A 121 52.73 7.27 -12.34
C ALA A 121 52.50 8.78 -12.47
N VAL A 122 51.35 9.27 -11.99
CA VAL A 122 51.03 10.71 -11.98
C VAL A 122 51.97 11.49 -11.04
N GLU A 123 52.36 10.91 -9.90
CA GLU A 123 53.34 11.52 -8.98
C GLU A 123 54.76 11.60 -9.55
N LYS A 124 55.11 10.80 -10.56
CA LYS A 124 56.43 10.82 -11.21
C LYS A 124 56.53 11.81 -12.38
N GLU A 125 55.41 12.33 -12.86
CA GLU A 125 55.36 13.32 -13.94
C GLU A 125 55.17 14.77 -13.44
N LEU A 126 55.16 14.97 -12.11
CA LEU A 126 55.21 16.27 -11.43
C LEU A 126 56.62 16.55 -10.90
#